data_AF-A0AB39YPE2-F1
#
_entry.id   AF-A0AB39YPE2-F1
#
_cell.length_a   1.000
_cell.length_b   1.000
_cell.length_c   1.000
_cell.angle_alpha   90.00
_cell.angle_beta   90.00
_cell.angle_gamma   90.00
#
_symmetry.space_group_name_H-M   'P 1'
#
loop_
_entity.id
_entity.type
_entity.pdbx_description
1 polymer ?
#
loop_
_entity_poly.entity_id
_entity_poly.type
_entity_poly.pdbx_seq_one_letter_code
_entity_poly.pdbx_strand_id
1 'polypeptide(L)' 'MSKAAGDLLSHFEAKEVEGSLPGPSWNVAPTQNVPIVAERLDEGTLDRRLLIAKWGLAPSWTIPNGGC' A
#
# COMPACT_ATOMS: atom_id res chain seq x y z
N MET A 1 -0.95 -10.55 21.17
CA MET A 1 -0.66 -10.83 19.75
C MET A 1 -0.89 -9.55 18.97
N SER A 2 0.09 -8.65 18.94
CA SER A 2 0.02 -7.49 18.04
C SER A 2 0.45 -8.02 16.67
N LYS A 3 -0.52 -8.14 15.75
CA LYS A 3 -0.25 -8.50 14.35
C LYS A 3 0.21 -7.24 13.62
N ALA A 4 1.24 -6.61 14.18
CA ALA A 4 1.71 -5.28 13.79
C ALA A 4 2.61 -5.38 12.56
N ALA A 5 2.81 -4.26 11.88
CA ALA A 5 3.68 -4.05 10.73
C ALA A 5 4.82 -5.08 10.48
N GLY A 6 5.56 -5.44 11.52
CA GLY A 6 6.68 -6.39 11.46
C GLY A 6 6.33 -7.77 10.91
N ASP A 7 5.12 -8.28 11.16
CA ASP A 7 4.68 -9.57 10.60
C ASP A 7 4.55 -9.48 9.08
N LEU A 8 4.00 -8.37 8.56
CA LEU A 8 3.86 -8.15 7.13
C LEU A 8 5.23 -7.94 6.46
N LEU A 9 6.11 -7.15 7.09
CA LEU A 9 7.48 -6.95 6.59
C LEU A 9 8.23 -8.28 6.49
N SER A 10 8.19 -9.09 7.54
CA SER A 10 8.88 -10.38 7.59
C SER A 10 8.28 -11.37 6.59
N HIS A 11 6.96 -11.45 6.50
CA HIS A 11 6.28 -12.40 5.60
C HIS A 11 6.56 -12.11 4.12
N PHE A 12 6.64 -10.83 3.75
CA PHE A 12 6.86 -10.41 2.37
C PHE A 12 8.32 -10.05 2.07
N GLU A 13 9.24 -10.19 3.03
CA GLU A 13 10.64 -9.77 2.89
C GLU A 13 10.77 -8.30 2.44
N ALA A 14 9.86 -7.44 2.92
CA ALA A 14 9.85 -6.02 2.63
C ALA A 14 10.74 -5.28 3.63
N LYS A 15 11.46 -4.25 3.18
CA LYS A 15 12.43 -3.52 4.02
C LYS A 15 11.78 -2.55 4.98
N GLU A 16 10.81 -1.78 4.50
CA GLU A 16 10.20 -0.70 5.27
C GLU A 16 8.73 -0.49 4.93
N VAL A 17 8.05 0.23 5.83
CA VAL A 17 6.67 0.68 5.66
C VAL A 17 6.67 2.17 5.34
N GLU A 18 6.13 2.53 4.17
CA GLU A 18 5.89 3.92 3.82
C GLU A 18 4.47 4.33 4.27
N GLY A 19 4.40 5.14 5.33
CA GLY A 19 3.15 5.69 5.87
C GLY A 19 2.65 4.99 7.13
N SER A 20 1.42 5.31 7.53
CA SER A 20 0.77 4.73 8.71
C SER A 20 -0.13 3.57 8.31
N LEU A 21 0.14 2.39 8.86
CA LEU A 21 -0.67 1.20 8.60
C LEU A 21 -2.05 1.35 9.21
N PRO A 22 -3.13 1.05 8.45
CA PRO A 22 -4.44 0.90 9.05
C PRO A 22 -4.45 -0.27 10.03
N GLY A 23 -5.33 -0.22 11.02
CA GLY A 23 -5.57 -1.34 11.90
C GLY A 23 -6.05 -2.58 11.14
N PRO A 24 -5.92 -3.78 11.73
CA PRO A 24 -6.39 -5.01 11.10
C PRO A 24 -7.90 -4.92 10.82
N SER A 25 -8.29 -5.24 9.58
CA SER A 25 -9.69 -5.30 9.16
C SER A 25 -9.95 -6.65 8.49
N TRP A 26 -11.07 -7.28 8.85
CA TRP A 26 -11.57 -8.52 8.25
C TRP A 26 -12.66 -8.27 7.20
N ASN A 27 -13.02 -7.00 6.99
CA ASN A 27 -13.99 -6.57 5.99
C ASN A 27 -13.45 -5.31 5.30
N VAL A 28 -12.47 -5.52 4.42
CA VAL A 28 -11.90 -4.43 3.63
C VAL A 28 -12.89 -4.11 2.51
N ALA A 29 -13.25 -2.84 2.37
CA ALA A 29 -14.18 -2.33 1.37
C ALA A 29 -13.43 -1.57 0.25
N PRO A 30 -14.00 -1.49 -0.97
CA PRO A 30 -13.45 -0.66 -2.03
C PRO A 30 -13.22 0.78 -1.55
N THR A 31 -12.22 1.45 -2.12
CA THR A 31 -11.77 2.82 -1.80
C THR A 31 -11.08 3.00 -0.44
N GLN A 32 -10.99 1.97 0.40
CA GLN A 32 -10.21 2.04 1.64
C GLN A 32 -8.71 2.06 1.37
N ASN A 33 -7.95 2.66 2.28
CA ASN A 33 -6.50 2.56 2.28
C ASN A 33 -6.08 1.19 2.82
N VAL A 34 -5.21 0.51 2.10
CA VAL A 34 -4.73 -0.84 2.41
C VAL A 34 -3.21 -0.91 2.28
N PRO A 35 -2.55 -1.76 3.08
CA PRO A 35 -1.16 -2.10 2.83
C PRO A 35 -1.02 -2.90 1.53
N ILE A 36 -0.08 -2.50 0.68
CA ILE A 36 0.31 -3.20 -0.54
C ILE A 36 1.81 -3.45 -0.52
N VAL A 37 2.24 -4.54 -1.16
CA VAL A 37 3.67 -4.78 -1.41
C VAL A 37 3.97 -4.37 -2.84
N ALA A 38 4.96 -3.50 -3.01
CA ALA A 38 5.42 -3.05 -4.31
C ALA A 38 6.92 -3.24 -4.44
N GLU A 39 7.36 -3.53 -5.67
CA GLU A 39 8.77 -3.66 -6.01
C GLU A 39 9.17 -2.52 -6.94
N ARG A 40 10.29 -1.88 -6.64
CA ARG A 40 10.88 -0.83 -7.46
C ARG A 40 12.28 -1.26 -7.87
N LEU A 41 12.58 -1.17 -9.16
CA LEU A 41 13.95 -1.34 -9.64
C LEU A 41 14.73 -0.05 -9.38
N ASP A 42 15.80 -0.13 -8.60
CA ASP A 42 16.66 1.00 -8.26
C ASP A 42 18.13 0.59 -8.43
N GLU A 43 18.84 1.24 -9.34
CA GLU A 43 20.26 0.97 -9.64
C GLU A 43 20.61 -0.52 -9.85
N GLY A 44 19.69 -1.29 -10.46
CA GLY A 44 19.87 -2.72 -10.72
C GLY A 44 19.52 -3.64 -9.53
N THR A 45 19.10 -3.08 -8.41
CA THR A 45 18.58 -3.83 -7.26
C THR A 45 17.06 -3.76 -7.22
N LEU A 46 16.41 -4.90 -7.01
CA LEU A 46 14.97 -4.94 -6.79
C LEU A 46 14.68 -4.60 -5.32
N ASP A 47 14.01 -3.47 -5.09
CA ASP A 47 13.70 -3.00 -3.75
C ASP A 47 12.21 -3.22 -3.44
N ARG A 48 11.92 -4.06 -2.44
CA ARG A 48 10.57 -4.42 -2.04
C ARG A 48 10.14 -3.63 -0.79
N ARG A 49 9.00 -2.96 -0.88
CA ARG A 49 8.48 -2.07 0.17
C ARG A 49 7.01 -2.35 0.47
N LEU A 50 6.60 -2.05 1.70
CA LEU A 50 5.21 -2.04 2.11
C LEU A 50 4.69 -0.60 2.01
N LEU A 51 3.75 -0.35 1.10
CA LEU A 51 3.15 0.97 0.87
C LEU A 51 1.70 0.99 1.34
N ILE A 52 1.17 2.18 1.59
CA ILE A 52 -0.28 2.37 1.78
C ILE A 52 -0.88 2.96 0.52
N ALA A 53 -1.84 2.25 -0.07
CA ALA A 53 -2.53 2.70 -1.28
C ALA A 53 -4.04 2.60 -1.15
N LYS A 54 -4.76 3.40 -1.93
CA LYS A 54 -6.21 3.34 -2.03
C LYS A 54 -6.63 2.12 -2.86
N TRP A 55 -7.56 1.32 -2.36
CA TRP A 55 -8.13 0.20 -3.12
C TRP A 55 -9.15 0.68 -4.14
N GLY A 56 -8.65 1.36 -5.16
CA GLY A 56 -9.43 1.93 -6.26
C GLY A 56 -8.51 2.79 -7.11
N LEU A 57 -8.45 2.48 -8.41
CA LEU A 57 -7.60 3.19 -9.36
C LEU A 57 -8.36 4.42 -9.88
N ALA A 58 -7.79 5.61 -9.64
CA ALA A 58 -8.17 6.84 -10.32
C ALA A 58 -7.01 7.22 -11.26
N PRO A 59 -7.15 7.04 -12.59
CA PRO A 59 -6.13 7.46 -13.55
C PRO A 59 -5.86 8.96 -13.48
N SER A 60 -4.67 9.40 -13.89
CA SER A 60 -4.26 10.81 -13.84
C SER A 60 -5.10 11.76 -14.71
N TRP A 61 -5.76 11.24 -15.74
CA TRP A 61 -6.68 11.99 -16.60
C TRP A 61 -8.11 12.06 -16.04
N THR A 62 -8.35 11.48 -14.87
CA THR A 62 -9.63 11.62 -14.18
C THR A 62 -9.78 13.07 -13.75
N ILE A 63 -10.84 13.73 -14.21
CA ILE A 63 -11.22 15.04 -13.73
C ILE A 63 -12.02 14.81 -12.44
N PRO A 64 -11.57 15.32 -11.27
CA PRO A 64 -12.38 15.24 -10.06
C PRO A 64 -13.70 15.97 -10.32
N ASN A 65 -14.81 15.27 -10.04
CA ASN A 65 -16.20 15.67 -10.31
C ASN A 65 -16.40 17.20 -10.52
N GLY A 66 -16.59 17.62 -11.78
CA GLY A 66 -17.17 18.92 -12.10
C GLY A 66 -16.29 19.96 -12.80
N GLY A 67 -15.21 19.60 -13.48
CA GLY A 67 -14.52 20.52 -14.40
C GLY A 67 -15.26 20.58 -15.74
N CYS A 68 -16.13 21.58 -15.91
CA CYS A 68 -16.54 22.06 -17.24
C CYS A 68 -15.36 22.75 -17.93
#